data_AF-A0A7X9GVC8-F1
#
_entry.id   AF-A0A7X9GVC8-F1
#
_cell.length_a   1.000
_cell.length_b   1.000
_cell.length_c   1.000
_cell.angle_alpha   90.00
_cell.angle_beta   90.00
_cell.angle_gamma   90.00
#
_symmetry.space_group_name_H-M   'P 1'
#
loop_
_entity.id
_entity.type
_entity.pdbx_description
1 polymer ?
#
loop_
_entity_poly.entity_id
_entity_poly.type
_entity_poly.pdbx_seq_one_letter_code
_entity_poly.pdbx_strand_id
1 'polypeptide(L)'
;MTSTHASHDLAAPPTEERRLGLAVRTELRLNAGRVVTTLIACAAVLLWAAISTDQFAGVLTLWAVLAWYRYGRADTIEREELRASLGLSRADRVRGRVVVVLAEQAAVVLTVAGGALLSVQLGRETVGGAAPFSFTGDPSGPQLGIVLAGTLFSAMALLGTGIVVGGECIVRRPGRSVAVLSVPVYFLIGVLFSLPLMLTMIVQNADPWEGGIGTTVMVALFVAAVLLLLLGLRARARRWIRELDSSPRAVTR
;
A
#
# COMPACT_ATOMS: atom_id res chain seq x y z
N MET A 1 32.16 56.21 5.03
CA MET A 1 30.85 55.60 4.70
C MET A 1 31.11 54.41 3.79
N THR A 2 31.26 53.23 4.38
CA THR A 2 31.49 51.96 3.68
C THR A 2 30.22 51.14 3.80
N SER A 3 29.49 51.04 2.69
CA SER A 3 28.26 50.25 2.57
C SER A 3 28.63 48.79 2.36
N THR A 4 28.57 47.99 3.43
CA THR A 4 28.58 46.53 3.35
C THR A 4 27.21 46.06 2.87
N HIS A 5 27.09 45.81 1.57
CA HIS A 5 26.01 45.01 1.01
C HIS A 5 26.15 43.58 1.55
N ALA A 6 25.36 43.23 2.55
CA ALA A 6 25.11 41.84 2.91
C ALA A 6 24.35 41.20 1.74
N SER A 7 25.08 40.49 0.88
CA SER A 7 24.51 39.53 -0.06
C SER A 7 23.81 38.46 0.76
N HIS A 8 22.50 38.60 0.87
CA HIS A 8 21.65 37.57 1.43
C HIS A 8 21.75 36.37 0.49
N ASP A 9 22.60 35.39 0.85
CA ASP A 9 22.71 34.12 0.16
C ASP A 9 21.32 33.46 0.15
N LEU A 10 20.63 33.62 -0.96
CA LEU A 10 19.42 32.86 -1.28
C LEU A 10 19.89 31.42 -1.53
N ALA A 11 19.98 30.66 -0.43
CA ALA A 11 20.24 29.23 -0.48
C ALA A 11 19.35 28.61 -1.56
N ALA A 12 19.98 27.97 -2.54
CA ALA A 12 19.28 27.38 -3.68
C ALA A 12 18.13 26.49 -3.17
N PRO A 13 16.93 26.57 -3.79
CA PRO A 13 15.79 25.81 -3.33
C PRO A 13 16.16 24.32 -3.28
N PRO A 14 15.82 23.61 -2.18
CA PRO A 14 16.20 22.21 -2.04
C PRO A 14 15.61 21.40 -3.19
N THR A 15 16.42 20.49 -3.74
CA THR A 15 16.04 19.58 -4.84
C THR A 15 14.78 18.80 -4.47
N GLU A 16 13.98 18.42 -5.47
CA GLU A 16 12.68 17.73 -5.28
C GLU A 16 12.82 16.46 -4.42
N GLU A 17 13.93 15.74 -4.58
CA GLU A 17 14.27 14.55 -3.77
C GLU A 17 14.49 14.88 -2.29
N ARG A 18 15.18 15.98 -1.98
CA ARG A 18 15.38 16.43 -0.59
C ARG A 18 14.05 16.82 0.06
N ARG A 19 13.16 17.46 -0.70
CA ARG A 19 11.81 17.83 -0.23
C ARG A 19 10.95 16.59 0.02
N LEU A 20 10.98 15.61 -0.89
CA LEU A 20 10.29 14.35 -0.70
C LEU A 20 10.82 13.59 0.53
N GLY A 21 12.14 13.53 0.70
CA GLY A 21 12.77 12.91 1.87
C GLY A 21 12.34 13.58 3.19
N LEU A 22 12.30 14.92 3.22
CA LEU A 22 11.80 15.67 4.38
C LEU A 22 10.32 15.35 4.66
N ALA A 23 9.50 15.33 3.61
CA ALA A 23 8.06 15.06 3.72
C ALA A 23 7.79 13.64 4.23
N VAL A 24 8.48 12.63 3.68
CA VAL A 24 8.39 11.24 4.12
C VAL A 24 8.85 11.11 5.58
N ARG A 25 9.98 11.70 5.96
CA ARG A 25 10.47 11.67 7.35
C ARG A 25 9.50 12.33 8.31
N THR A 26 8.88 13.43 7.91
CA THR A 26 7.89 14.16 8.72
C THR A 26 6.62 13.32 8.89
N GLU A 27 6.09 12.75 7.81
CA GLU A 27 4.93 11.85 7.87
C GLU A 27 5.22 10.59 8.69
N LEU A 28 6.41 10.00 8.58
CA LEU A 28 6.84 8.88 9.40
C LEU A 28 6.87 9.25 10.89
N ARG A 29 7.43 10.41 11.25
CA ARG A 29 7.47 10.88 12.65
C ARG A 29 6.06 11.12 13.22
N LEU A 30 5.20 11.78 12.45
CA LEU A 30 3.81 12.08 12.87
C LEU A 30 2.94 10.82 13.00
N ASN A 31 3.36 9.72 12.38
CA ASN A 31 2.64 8.45 12.37
C ASN A 31 3.50 7.30 12.92
N ALA A 32 4.57 7.60 13.67
CA ALA A 32 5.52 6.59 14.13
C ALA A 32 4.83 5.49 14.92
N GLY A 33 3.90 5.85 15.82
CA GLY A 33 3.10 4.88 16.57
C GLY A 33 2.34 3.91 15.67
N ARG A 34 1.72 4.38 14.57
CA ARG A 34 0.98 3.52 13.64
C ARG A 34 1.90 2.58 12.86
N VAL A 35 3.03 3.10 12.36
CA VAL A 35 4.03 2.30 11.65
C VAL A 35 4.59 1.23 12.58
N VAL A 36 4.94 1.59 13.82
CA VAL A 36 5.41 0.66 14.84
C VAL A 36 4.35 -0.40 15.15
N THR A 37 3.08 -0.03 15.29
CA THR A 37 1.99 -1.02 15.48
C THR A 37 1.95 -2.01 14.31
N THR A 38 2.08 -1.55 13.07
CA THR A 38 2.09 -2.45 11.92
C THR A 38 3.31 -3.36 11.91
N LEU A 39 4.50 -2.85 12.23
CA LEU A 39 5.71 -3.67 12.32
C LEU A 39 5.62 -4.73 13.44
N ILE A 40 5.05 -4.37 14.60
CA ILE A 40 4.79 -5.30 15.69
C ILE A 40 3.78 -6.37 15.25
N ALA A 41 2.70 -5.97 14.58
CA ALA A 41 1.71 -6.91 14.06
C ALA A 41 2.32 -7.85 13.01
N CYS A 42 3.17 -7.33 12.11
CA CYS A 42 3.93 -8.14 11.15
C CYS A 42 4.81 -9.16 11.85
N ALA A 43 5.61 -8.74 12.85
CA ALA A 43 6.48 -9.63 13.60
C ALA A 43 5.68 -10.70 14.37
N ALA A 44 4.56 -10.33 14.98
CA ALA A 44 3.67 -11.26 15.68
C ALA A 44 3.07 -12.31 14.72
N VAL A 45 2.64 -11.90 13.52
CA VAL A 45 2.11 -12.81 12.50
C VAL A 45 3.20 -13.77 12.01
N LEU A 46 4.43 -13.31 11.77
CA LEU A 46 5.53 -14.20 11.39
C LEU A 46 5.88 -15.21 12.50
N LEU A 47 5.96 -14.73 13.74
CA LEU A 47 6.20 -15.61 14.90
C LEU A 47 5.10 -16.66 15.03
N TRP A 48 3.85 -16.25 14.86
CA TRP A 48 2.72 -17.17 14.90
C TRP A 48 2.75 -18.18 13.75
N ALA A 49 3.07 -17.73 12.52
CA ALA A 49 3.23 -18.62 11.37
C ALA A 49 4.33 -19.65 11.59
N ALA A 50 5.45 -19.25 12.23
CA ALA A 50 6.52 -20.17 12.56
C ALA A 50 6.06 -21.26 13.55
N ILE A 51 5.28 -20.90 14.57
CA ILE A 51 4.92 -21.84 15.66
C ILE A 51 3.67 -22.66 15.31
N SER A 52 2.68 -22.06 14.63
CA SER A 52 1.34 -22.64 14.46
C SER A 52 0.86 -22.65 13.00
N THR A 53 0.35 -21.52 12.48
CA THR A 53 -0.33 -21.44 11.17
C THR A 53 -0.24 -20.04 10.56
N ASP A 54 -0.36 -19.92 9.24
CA ASP A 54 -0.36 -18.65 8.49
C ASP A 54 -1.73 -17.95 8.43
N GLN A 55 -2.80 -18.53 8.99
CA GLN A 55 -4.17 -18.00 8.89
C GLN A 55 -4.34 -16.52 9.31
N PHE A 56 -3.57 -16.04 10.28
CA PHE A 56 -3.67 -14.65 10.74
C PHE A 56 -3.14 -13.61 9.74
N ALA A 57 -2.49 -14.06 8.66
CA ALA A 57 -2.07 -13.19 7.58
C ALA A 57 -3.24 -12.41 6.94
N GLY A 58 -4.44 -13.01 6.87
CA GLY A 58 -5.64 -12.33 6.37
C GLY A 58 -6.10 -11.15 7.25
N VAL A 59 -5.86 -11.21 8.57
CA VAL A 59 -6.16 -10.07 9.47
C VAL A 59 -5.20 -8.91 9.20
N LEU A 60 -3.93 -9.23 8.93
CA LEU A 60 -2.91 -8.24 8.62
C LEU A 60 -3.21 -7.52 7.28
N THR A 61 -3.77 -8.22 6.30
CA THR A 61 -4.13 -7.62 5.01
C THR A 61 -5.35 -6.70 5.15
N LEU A 62 -6.34 -7.06 5.97
CA LEU A 62 -7.42 -6.15 6.35
C LEU A 62 -6.89 -4.90 7.08
N TRP A 63 -5.86 -5.03 7.91
CA TRP A 63 -5.20 -3.88 8.53
C TRP A 63 -4.54 -2.96 7.49
N ALA A 64 -3.91 -3.54 6.45
CA ALA A 64 -3.30 -2.80 5.34
C ALA A 64 -4.33 -2.12 4.42
N VAL A 65 -5.51 -2.71 4.24
CA VAL A 65 -6.65 -2.10 3.54
C VAL A 65 -7.05 -0.78 4.20
N LEU A 66 -7.06 -0.76 5.54
CA LEU A 66 -7.43 0.40 6.33
C LEU A 66 -6.33 1.47 6.42
N ALA A 67 -5.16 1.26 5.82
CA ALA A 67 -4.04 2.20 5.92
C ALA A 67 -4.44 3.61 5.46
N TRP A 68 -5.01 3.75 4.25
CA TRP A 68 -5.44 5.05 3.72
C TRP A 68 -6.38 5.78 4.69
N TYR A 69 -7.38 5.08 5.24
CA TYR A 69 -8.28 5.64 6.25
C TYR A 69 -7.55 6.05 7.54
N ARG A 70 -6.69 5.17 8.09
CA ARG A 70 -5.94 5.44 9.34
C ARG A 70 -5.07 6.67 9.23
N TYR A 71 -4.36 6.83 8.11
CA TYR A 71 -3.53 8.02 7.85
C TYR A 71 -4.37 9.27 7.54
N GLY A 72 -5.50 9.14 6.83
CA GLY A 72 -6.40 10.26 6.59
C GLY A 72 -7.07 10.80 7.86
N ARG A 73 -7.52 9.92 8.76
CA ARG A 73 -8.14 10.31 10.04
C ARG A 73 -7.18 11.03 10.98
N ALA A 74 -5.88 10.73 10.84
CA ALA A 74 -4.82 11.30 11.64
C ALA A 74 -4.66 12.80 11.46
N ASP A 75 -5.24 13.38 10.41
CA ASP A 75 -5.09 14.79 10.13
C ASP A 75 -5.93 15.62 11.09
N THR A 76 -5.21 16.49 11.79
CA THR A 76 -5.70 17.52 12.68
C THR A 76 -5.13 18.86 12.19
N ILE A 77 -5.79 19.96 12.57
CA ILE A 77 -5.37 21.31 12.22
C ILE A 77 -3.95 21.58 12.71
N GLU A 78 -3.64 21.21 13.96
CA GLU A 78 -2.30 21.32 14.57
C GLU A 78 -1.20 20.65 13.73
N ARG A 79 -1.47 19.46 13.18
CA ARG A 79 -0.49 18.75 12.33
C ARG A 79 -0.32 19.42 10.98
N GLU A 80 -1.33 20.14 10.48
CA GLU A 80 -1.20 20.92 9.25
C GLU A 80 -0.38 22.19 9.50
N GLU A 81 -0.58 22.85 10.63
CA GLU A 81 0.24 23.99 11.06
C GLU A 81 1.70 23.59 11.28
N LEU A 82 1.96 22.44 11.89
CA LEU A 82 3.32 21.90 12.07
C LEU A 82 4.01 21.62 10.73
N ARG A 83 3.28 21.19 9.71
CA ARG A 83 3.84 20.99 8.36
C ARG A 83 4.11 22.32 7.67
N ALA A 84 3.20 23.29 7.83
CA ALA A 84 3.37 24.62 7.30
C ALA A 84 4.57 25.35 7.93
N SER A 85 4.80 25.18 9.24
CA SER A 85 5.98 25.76 9.92
C SER A 85 7.30 25.15 9.45
N LEU A 86 7.28 23.91 8.95
CA LEU A 86 8.42 23.25 8.30
C LEU A 86 8.57 23.62 6.81
N GLY A 87 7.72 24.51 6.28
CA GLY A 87 7.73 24.92 4.88
C GLY A 87 7.25 23.84 3.89
N LEU A 88 6.56 22.79 4.38
CA LEU A 88 6.06 21.71 3.53
C LEU A 88 4.77 22.12 2.82
N SER A 89 4.76 21.92 1.51
CA SER A 89 3.55 22.17 0.70
C SER A 89 2.49 21.07 0.89
N ARG A 90 1.26 21.36 0.48
CA ARG A 90 0.19 20.34 0.40
C ARG A 90 0.60 19.18 -0.51
N ALA A 91 1.31 19.47 -1.59
CA ALA A 91 1.82 18.47 -2.53
C ALA A 91 2.81 17.52 -1.87
N ASP A 92 3.74 18.06 -1.06
CA ASP A 92 4.75 17.28 -0.35
C ASP A 92 4.11 16.32 0.67
N ARG A 93 3.08 16.79 1.38
CA ARG A 93 2.27 15.93 2.28
C ARG A 93 1.64 14.75 1.53
N VAL A 94 1.01 14.99 0.38
CA VAL A 94 0.39 13.90 -0.40
C VAL A 94 1.44 12.87 -0.80
N ARG A 95 2.57 13.33 -1.33
CA ARG A 95 3.67 12.46 -1.76
C ARG A 95 4.24 11.66 -0.59
N GLY A 96 4.54 12.32 0.52
CA GLY A 96 5.03 11.69 1.75
C GLY A 96 4.06 10.63 2.27
N ARG A 97 2.77 10.94 2.31
CA ARG A 97 1.74 9.98 2.74
C ARG A 97 1.64 8.77 1.83
N VAL A 98 1.58 8.97 0.51
CA VAL A 98 1.50 7.87 -0.46
C VAL A 98 2.68 6.92 -0.24
N VAL A 99 3.90 7.45 -0.08
CA VAL A 99 5.09 6.63 0.18
C VAL A 99 4.97 5.86 1.49
N VAL A 100 4.55 6.51 2.58
CA VAL A 100 4.41 5.83 3.89
C VAL A 100 3.34 4.73 3.85
N VAL A 101 2.19 4.98 3.22
CA VAL A 101 1.13 3.98 3.06
C VAL A 101 1.61 2.81 2.20
N LEU A 102 2.30 3.07 1.09
CA LEU A 102 2.85 2.02 0.23
C LEU A 102 3.94 1.21 0.94
N ALA A 103 4.80 1.85 1.73
CA ALA A 103 5.79 1.16 2.53
C ALA A 103 5.15 0.23 3.57
N GLU A 104 4.07 0.70 4.22
CA GLU A 104 3.32 -0.14 5.16
C GLU A 104 2.64 -1.32 4.45
N GLN A 105 1.97 -1.08 3.31
CA GLN A 105 1.35 -2.14 2.53
C GLN A 105 2.38 -3.15 2.00
N ALA A 106 3.56 -2.68 1.56
CA ALA A 106 4.65 -3.54 1.14
C ALA A 106 5.16 -4.41 2.30
N ALA A 107 5.35 -3.84 3.49
CA ALA A 107 5.75 -4.59 4.68
C ALA A 107 4.74 -5.70 5.02
N VAL A 108 3.44 -5.39 4.95
CA VAL A 108 2.37 -6.39 5.16
C VAL A 108 2.39 -7.48 4.10
N VAL A 109 2.44 -7.12 2.83
CA VAL A 109 2.46 -8.09 1.72
C VAL A 109 3.68 -9.01 1.81
N LEU A 110 4.86 -8.46 2.10
CA LEU A 110 6.08 -9.25 2.32
C LEU A 110 5.99 -10.13 3.56
N THR A 111 5.31 -9.67 4.62
CA THR A 111 5.08 -10.46 5.83
C THR A 111 4.22 -11.67 5.52
N VAL A 112 3.13 -11.51 4.78
CA VAL A 112 2.29 -12.65 4.42
C VAL A 112 3.04 -13.61 3.51
N ALA A 113 3.78 -13.10 2.52
CA ALA A 113 4.64 -13.93 1.67
C ALA A 113 5.64 -14.74 2.51
N GLY A 114 6.28 -14.10 3.50
CA GLY A 114 7.19 -14.75 4.44
C GLY A 114 6.49 -15.84 5.27
N GLY A 115 5.28 -15.58 5.78
CA GLY A 115 4.48 -16.56 6.52
C GLY A 115 4.10 -17.78 5.67
N ALA A 116 3.73 -17.57 4.41
CA ALA A 116 3.44 -18.64 3.48
C ALA A 116 4.69 -19.48 3.15
N LEU A 117 5.83 -18.82 2.89
CA LEU A 117 7.11 -19.50 2.67
C LEU A 117 7.52 -20.33 3.89
N LEU A 118 7.39 -19.78 5.10
CA LEU A 118 7.68 -20.52 6.34
C LEU A 118 6.79 -21.75 6.48
N SER A 119 5.50 -21.63 6.18
CA SER A 119 4.56 -22.76 6.24
C SER A 119 4.97 -23.87 5.27
N VAL A 120 5.32 -23.52 4.03
CA VAL A 120 5.84 -24.46 3.02
C VAL A 120 7.12 -25.15 3.51
N GLN A 121 8.08 -24.39 4.06
CA GLN A 121 9.35 -24.95 4.56
C GLN A 121 9.16 -25.87 5.78
N LEU A 122 8.10 -25.64 6.56
CA LEU A 122 7.72 -26.48 7.70
C LEU A 122 6.84 -27.68 7.29
N GLY A 123 6.60 -27.89 5.99
CA GLY A 123 5.76 -28.97 5.47
C GLY A 123 4.28 -28.82 5.81
N ARG A 124 3.82 -27.59 6.06
CA ARG A 124 2.41 -27.28 6.37
C ARG A 124 1.70 -26.83 5.11
N GLU A 125 0.42 -27.17 5.01
CA GLU A 125 -0.47 -26.54 4.03
C GLU A 125 -0.61 -25.05 4.34
N THR A 126 -0.58 -24.23 3.30
CA THR A 126 -0.83 -22.78 3.41
C THR A 126 -2.33 -22.56 3.46
N VAL A 127 -2.82 -22.01 4.57
CA VAL A 127 -4.27 -21.87 4.80
C VAL A 127 -4.73 -20.42 4.58
N GLY A 128 -3.82 -19.45 4.58
CA GLY A 128 -4.14 -18.03 4.45
C GLY A 128 -3.16 -17.27 3.57
N GLY A 129 -3.48 -17.14 2.28
CA GLY A 129 -2.75 -16.27 1.36
C GLY A 129 -3.00 -14.78 1.65
N ALA A 130 -2.07 -13.92 1.19
CA ALA A 130 -2.04 -12.45 1.35
C ALA A 130 -3.26 -11.66 0.82
N ALA A 131 -4.27 -12.35 0.30
CA ALA A 131 -5.31 -11.82 -0.55
C ALA A 131 -6.69 -12.11 0.05
N PRO A 132 -7.77 -11.46 -0.43
CA PRO A 132 -9.13 -11.86 -0.06
C PRO A 132 -9.48 -13.27 -0.57
N PHE A 133 -8.64 -13.82 -1.46
CA PHE A 133 -8.75 -15.15 -2.04
C PHE A 133 -7.39 -15.84 -1.97
N SER A 134 -7.36 -17.10 -1.55
CA SER A 134 -6.14 -17.91 -1.54
C SER A 134 -5.95 -18.59 -2.90
N PHE A 135 -4.71 -18.68 -3.35
CA PHE A 135 -4.35 -19.55 -4.46
C PHE A 135 -3.92 -20.90 -3.89
N THR A 136 -4.55 -21.97 -4.37
CA THR A 136 -4.17 -23.36 -4.08
C THR A 136 -3.73 -24.00 -5.38
N GLY A 137 -2.71 -24.84 -5.33
CA GLY A 137 -2.22 -25.64 -6.44
C GLY A 137 -1.68 -26.97 -5.94
N ASP A 138 -1.26 -27.84 -6.85
CA ASP A 138 -0.71 -29.15 -6.51
C ASP A 138 0.42 -29.02 -5.46
N PRO A 139 0.36 -29.75 -4.32
CA PRO A 139 1.42 -29.75 -3.31
C PRO A 139 2.80 -30.11 -3.88
N SER A 140 2.85 -30.92 -4.95
CA SER A 140 4.08 -31.30 -5.65
C SER A 140 4.56 -30.26 -6.70
N GLY A 141 3.76 -29.23 -6.98
CA GLY A 141 4.06 -28.14 -7.90
C GLY A 141 4.99 -27.06 -7.32
N PRO A 142 5.35 -26.03 -8.11
CA PRO A 142 6.23 -24.94 -7.69
C PRO A 142 5.57 -24.00 -6.69
N GLN A 143 5.63 -24.36 -5.41
CA GLN A 143 5.09 -23.58 -4.29
C GLN A 143 5.53 -22.11 -4.28
N LEU A 144 6.76 -21.82 -4.70
CA LEU A 144 7.28 -20.45 -4.81
C LEU A 144 6.51 -19.60 -5.82
N GLY A 145 6.05 -20.19 -6.92
CA GLY A 145 5.26 -19.52 -7.94
C GLY A 145 3.88 -19.12 -7.41
N ILE A 146 3.25 -20.02 -6.63
CA ILE A 146 1.95 -19.79 -6.00
C ILE A 146 2.06 -18.68 -4.94
N VAL A 147 3.10 -18.72 -4.09
CA VAL A 147 3.34 -17.67 -3.09
C VAL A 147 3.59 -16.31 -3.76
N LEU A 148 4.40 -16.26 -4.81
CA LEU A 148 4.66 -15.04 -5.56
C LEU A 148 3.39 -14.50 -6.21
N ALA A 149 2.57 -15.36 -6.81
CA ALA A 149 1.30 -14.99 -7.40
C ALA A 149 0.33 -14.41 -6.36
N GLY A 150 0.18 -15.07 -5.22
CA GLY A 150 -0.62 -14.56 -4.10
C GLY A 150 -0.12 -13.20 -3.60
N THR A 151 1.20 -13.04 -3.50
CA THR A 151 1.85 -11.78 -3.10
C THR A 151 1.51 -10.65 -4.07
N LEU A 152 1.66 -10.88 -5.37
CA LEU A 152 1.37 -9.89 -6.40
C LEU A 152 -0.11 -9.55 -6.48
N PHE A 153 -0.99 -10.56 -6.41
CA PHE A 153 -2.44 -10.34 -6.39
C PHE A 153 -2.88 -9.49 -5.20
N SER A 154 -2.25 -9.69 -4.05
CA SER A 154 -2.52 -8.91 -2.84
C SER A 154 -2.08 -7.46 -2.98
N ALA A 155 -0.89 -7.25 -3.56
CA ALA A 155 -0.43 -5.92 -3.92
C ALA A 155 -1.40 -5.25 -4.90
N MET A 156 -1.88 -5.97 -5.93
CA MET A 156 -2.88 -5.46 -6.87
C MET A 156 -4.16 -5.04 -6.14
N ALA A 157 -4.72 -5.89 -5.28
CA ALA A 157 -5.95 -5.60 -4.55
C ALA A 157 -5.80 -4.38 -3.62
N LEU A 158 -4.68 -4.28 -2.90
CA LEU A 158 -4.38 -3.12 -2.03
C LEU A 158 -4.17 -1.83 -2.83
N LEU A 159 -3.45 -1.89 -3.96
CA LEU A 159 -3.24 -0.74 -4.85
C LEU A 159 -4.54 -0.27 -5.48
N GLY A 160 -5.34 -1.20 -6.02
CA GLY A 160 -6.66 -0.91 -6.56
C GLY A 160 -7.55 -0.24 -5.51
N THR A 161 -7.57 -0.80 -4.29
CA THR A 161 -8.34 -0.21 -3.17
C THR A 161 -7.87 1.21 -2.89
N GLY A 162 -6.56 1.43 -2.80
CA GLY A 162 -5.96 2.74 -2.60
C GLY A 162 -6.28 3.76 -3.69
N ILE A 163 -6.39 3.33 -4.96
CA ILE A 163 -6.78 4.22 -6.07
C ILE A 163 -8.23 4.69 -5.90
N VAL A 164 -9.12 3.81 -5.43
CA VAL A 164 -10.55 4.10 -5.22
C VAL A 164 -10.75 4.98 -3.98
N VAL A 165 -10.27 4.54 -2.81
CA VAL A 165 -10.57 5.21 -1.52
C VAL A 165 -9.55 6.27 -1.12
N GLY A 166 -8.35 6.26 -1.71
CA GLY A 166 -7.24 7.13 -1.31
C GLY A 166 -7.56 8.62 -1.52
N GLY A 167 -8.40 8.95 -2.51
CA GLY A 167 -8.80 10.33 -2.76
C GLY A 167 -9.60 10.94 -1.62
N GLU A 168 -10.60 10.22 -1.11
CA GLU A 168 -11.39 10.68 0.04
C GLU A 168 -10.54 10.80 1.31
N CYS A 169 -9.53 9.93 1.45
CA CYS A 169 -8.62 9.91 2.59
C CYS A 169 -7.49 10.96 2.51
N ILE A 170 -7.25 11.52 1.33
CA ILE A 170 -6.19 12.52 1.07
C ILE A 170 -6.75 13.92 0.99
N VAL A 171 -7.83 14.10 0.22
CA VAL A 171 -8.38 15.43 -0.07
C VAL A 171 -9.24 15.91 1.09
N ARG A 172 -9.86 15.00 1.83
CA ARG A 172 -10.77 15.30 2.94
C ARG A 172 -10.38 14.51 4.18
N ARG A 173 -10.89 14.92 5.34
CA ARG A 173 -10.83 14.10 6.54
C ARG A 173 -11.90 13.01 6.42
N PRO A 174 -11.53 11.72 6.28
CA PRO A 174 -12.52 10.68 6.00
C PRO A 174 -13.45 10.50 7.22
N GLY A 175 -14.73 10.21 6.95
CA GLY A 175 -15.68 9.76 7.97
C GLY A 175 -15.49 8.29 8.32
N ARG A 176 -16.14 7.79 9.39
CA ARG A 176 -16.10 6.36 9.76
C ARG A 176 -16.63 5.44 8.65
N SER A 177 -17.55 5.93 7.82
CA SER A 177 -18.09 5.22 6.66
C SER A 177 -17.01 4.78 5.67
N VAL A 178 -15.95 5.57 5.49
CA VAL A 178 -14.85 5.25 4.56
C VAL A 178 -14.06 4.02 5.01
N ALA A 179 -13.91 3.81 6.32
CA ALA A 179 -13.30 2.60 6.86
C ALA A 179 -14.13 1.36 6.51
N VAL A 180 -15.45 1.46 6.71
CA VAL A 180 -16.39 0.40 6.39
C VAL A 180 -16.42 0.14 4.89
N LEU A 181 -16.34 1.18 4.05
CA LEU A 181 -16.31 1.07 2.59
C LEU A 181 -15.01 0.46 2.05
N SER A 182 -13.88 0.66 2.73
CA SER A 182 -12.58 0.17 2.26
C SER A 182 -12.52 -1.36 2.20
N VAL A 183 -13.19 -2.04 3.13
CA VAL A 183 -13.25 -3.52 3.20
C VAL A 183 -14.01 -4.13 2.01
N PRO A 184 -15.29 -3.81 1.72
CA PRO A 184 -16.00 -4.34 0.57
C PRO A 184 -15.37 -3.91 -0.76
N VAL A 185 -14.77 -2.72 -0.85
CA VAL A 185 -14.01 -2.30 -2.04
C VAL A 185 -12.81 -3.23 -2.25
N TYR A 186 -12.08 -3.59 -1.20
CA TYR A 186 -10.98 -4.55 -1.29
C TYR A 186 -11.43 -5.92 -1.79
N PHE A 187 -12.53 -6.45 -1.25
CA PHE A 187 -13.11 -7.71 -1.73
C PHE A 187 -13.59 -7.61 -3.17
N LEU A 188 -14.31 -6.54 -3.54
CA LEU A 188 -14.81 -6.33 -4.90
C LEU A 188 -13.66 -6.24 -5.91
N ILE A 189 -12.59 -5.53 -5.58
CA ILE A 189 -11.39 -5.45 -6.43
C ILE A 189 -10.72 -6.81 -6.56
N GLY A 190 -10.64 -7.57 -5.46
CA GLY A 190 -10.20 -8.96 -5.49
C GLY A 190 -11.03 -9.79 -6.47
N VAL A 191 -12.36 -9.74 -6.40
CA VAL A 191 -13.26 -10.46 -7.31
C VAL A 191 -13.04 -10.03 -8.76
N LEU A 192 -12.95 -8.73 -9.02
CA LEU A 192 -12.74 -8.20 -10.37
C LEU A 192 -11.40 -8.66 -10.96
N PHE A 193 -10.35 -8.79 -10.13
CA PHE A 193 -9.06 -9.31 -10.59
C PHE A 193 -9.02 -10.84 -10.69
N SER A 194 -9.84 -11.57 -9.93
CA SER A 194 -9.89 -13.03 -10.01
C SER A 194 -10.74 -13.54 -11.18
N LEU A 195 -11.76 -12.79 -11.62
CA LEU A 195 -12.66 -13.20 -12.70
C LEU A 195 -11.94 -13.54 -14.02
N PRO A 196 -11.02 -12.72 -14.56
CA PRO A 196 -10.28 -13.07 -15.77
C PRO A 196 -9.43 -14.33 -15.58
N LEU A 197 -8.83 -14.50 -14.41
CA LEU A 197 -7.99 -15.65 -14.08
C LEU A 197 -8.83 -16.94 -14.01
N MET A 198 -9.98 -16.90 -13.34
CA MET A 198 -10.93 -17.99 -13.33
C MET A 198 -11.42 -18.33 -14.74
N LEU A 199 -11.77 -17.32 -15.54
CA LEU A 199 -12.21 -17.54 -16.92
C LEU A 199 -11.12 -18.22 -17.75
N THR A 200 -9.85 -17.80 -17.62
CA THR A 200 -8.74 -18.45 -18.32
C THR A 200 -8.54 -19.90 -17.89
N MET A 201 -8.62 -20.20 -16.59
CA MET A 201 -8.53 -21.57 -16.08
C MET A 201 -9.66 -22.46 -16.64
N ILE A 202 -10.90 -21.95 -16.66
CA ILE A 202 -12.06 -22.66 -17.19
C ILE A 202 -11.92 -22.92 -18.70
N VAL A 203 -11.52 -21.90 -19.48
CA VAL A 203 -11.43 -21.99 -20.94
C VAL A 203 -10.26 -22.87 -21.38
N GLN A 204 -9.12 -22.76 -20.71
CA GLN A 204 -7.92 -23.53 -21.07
C GLN A 204 -7.91 -24.93 -20.47
N ASN A 205 -8.77 -25.21 -19.49
CA ASN A 205 -8.82 -26.47 -18.73
C ASN A 205 -7.43 -26.94 -18.28
N ALA A 206 -6.61 -25.97 -17.85
CA ALA A 206 -5.23 -26.16 -17.44
C ALA A 206 -5.01 -25.40 -16.13
N ASP A 207 -4.31 -26.03 -15.20
CA ASP A 207 -3.89 -25.34 -13.99
C ASP A 207 -2.61 -24.51 -14.33
N PRO A 208 -2.68 -23.16 -14.33
CA PRO A 208 -1.51 -22.32 -14.57
C PRO A 208 -0.40 -22.51 -13.53
N TRP A 209 -0.66 -23.23 -12.44
CA TRP A 209 0.30 -23.49 -11.37
C TRP A 209 1.05 -24.82 -11.50
N GLU A 210 0.85 -25.61 -12.58
CA GLU A 210 1.57 -26.88 -12.85
C GLU A 210 3.09 -26.72 -13.16
N GLY A 211 3.65 -25.51 -13.06
CA GLY A 211 5.09 -25.27 -13.14
C GLY A 211 5.71 -25.28 -14.52
N GLY A 212 4.89 -25.17 -15.57
CA GLY A 212 5.33 -24.86 -16.92
C GLY A 212 5.39 -23.37 -17.23
N ILE A 213 5.38 -23.04 -18.54
CA ILE A 213 5.36 -21.67 -19.07
C ILE A 213 4.17 -20.87 -18.51
N GLY A 214 3.04 -21.54 -18.23
CA GLY A 214 1.83 -20.92 -17.65
C GLY A 214 2.10 -20.15 -16.36
N THR A 215 2.87 -20.71 -15.43
CA THR A 215 3.19 -20.07 -14.15
C THR A 215 4.01 -18.79 -14.37
N THR A 216 5.04 -18.86 -15.22
CA THR A 216 5.91 -17.72 -15.53
C THR A 216 5.15 -16.60 -16.23
N VAL A 217 4.28 -16.94 -17.19
CA VAL A 217 3.45 -15.97 -17.90
C VAL A 217 2.48 -15.29 -16.93
N MET A 218 1.82 -16.04 -16.05
CA MET A 218 0.88 -15.48 -15.07
C MET A 218 1.58 -14.54 -14.07
N VAL A 219 2.75 -14.93 -13.56
CA VAL A 219 3.57 -14.06 -12.71
C VAL A 219 3.95 -12.78 -13.45
N ALA A 220 4.40 -12.88 -14.71
CA ALA A 220 4.75 -11.70 -15.52
C ALA A 220 3.56 -10.76 -15.72
N LEU A 221 2.37 -11.29 -15.98
CA LEU A 221 1.13 -10.51 -16.10
C LEU A 221 0.79 -9.81 -14.78
N PHE A 222 0.94 -10.48 -13.64
CA PHE A 222 0.72 -9.87 -12.33
C PHE A 222 1.74 -8.76 -12.02
N VAL A 223 3.02 -8.97 -12.35
CA VAL A 223 4.04 -7.92 -12.23
C VAL A 223 3.66 -6.71 -13.09
N ALA A 224 3.28 -6.93 -14.35
CA ALA A 224 2.83 -5.86 -15.24
C ALA A 224 1.61 -5.12 -14.68
N ALA A 225 0.62 -5.85 -14.13
CA ALA A 225 -0.56 -5.25 -13.52
C ALA A 225 -0.22 -4.41 -12.27
N VAL A 226 0.68 -4.88 -11.40
CA VAL A 226 1.17 -4.10 -10.25
C VAL A 226 1.85 -2.81 -10.73
N LEU A 227 2.72 -2.89 -11.74
CA LEU A 227 3.39 -1.71 -12.30
C LEU A 227 2.39 -0.71 -12.88
N LEU A 228 1.39 -1.19 -13.63
CA LEU A 228 0.32 -0.35 -14.18
C LEU A 228 -0.50 0.32 -13.06
N LEU A 229 -0.81 -0.41 -11.99
CA LEU A 229 -1.52 0.14 -10.83
C LEU A 229 -0.66 1.19 -10.09
N LEU A 230 0.65 0.97 -9.95
CA LEU A 230 1.56 1.98 -9.38
C LEU A 230 1.61 3.25 -10.24
N LEU A 231 1.64 3.11 -11.57
CA LEU A 231 1.55 4.25 -12.50
C LEU A 231 0.19 4.96 -12.39
N GLY A 232 -0.89 4.19 -12.27
CA GLY A 232 -2.25 4.69 -12.03
C GLY A 232 -2.35 5.48 -10.73
N LEU A 233 -1.78 4.95 -9.64
CA LEU A 233 -1.71 5.62 -8.34
C LEU A 233 -0.87 6.89 -8.42
N ARG A 234 0.26 6.87 -9.12
CA ARG A 234 1.07 8.08 -9.38
C ARG A 234 0.28 9.15 -10.15
N ALA A 235 -0.49 8.76 -11.16
CA ALA A 235 -1.36 9.66 -11.89
C ALA A 235 -2.48 10.21 -10.99
N ARG A 236 -3.06 9.37 -10.13
CA ARG A 236 -4.11 9.75 -9.19
C ARG A 236 -3.59 10.69 -8.10
N ALA A 237 -2.39 10.46 -7.57
CA ALA A 237 -1.72 11.34 -6.63
C ALA A 237 -1.52 12.75 -7.20
N ARG A 238 -1.10 12.85 -8.47
CA ARG A 238 -1.00 14.14 -9.17
C ARG A 238 -2.36 14.84 -9.28
N ARG A 239 -3.45 14.10 -9.49
CA ARG A 239 -4.82 14.69 -9.50
C ARG A 239 -5.21 15.21 -8.12
N TRP A 240 -4.95 14.45 -7.05
CA TRP A 240 -5.27 14.87 -5.67
C TRP A 240 -4.52 16.14 -5.28
N ILE A 241 -3.26 16.27 -5.68
CA ILE A 241 -2.47 17.49 -5.46
C ILE A 241 -3.16 18.70 -6.11
N ARG A 242 -3.54 18.58 -7.39
CA ARG A 242 -4.24 19.66 -8.11
C ARG A 242 -5.56 20.03 -7.46
N GLU A 243 -6.33 19.05 -7.00
CA GLU A 243 -7.61 19.27 -6.31
C GLU A 243 -7.42 20.02 -4.98
N LEU A 244 -6.37 19.68 -4.23
CA LEU A 244 -5.99 20.37 -2.99
C LEU A 244 -5.50 21.80 -3.24
N ASP A 245 -4.85 22.06 -4.37
CA ASP A 245 -4.39 23.39 -4.75
C ASP A 245 -5.55 24.25 -5.28
N SER A 246 -6.52 23.66 -5.98
CA SER A 246 -7.70 24.35 -6.52
C SER A 246 -8.78 24.65 -5.48
N SER A 247 -8.71 24.03 -4.29
CA SER A 247 -9.67 24.26 -3.22
C SER A 247 -9.20 25.41 -2.33
N PRO A 248 -9.72 26.64 -2.51
CA PRO A 248 -9.51 27.69 -1.53
C PRO A 248 -10.11 27.21 -0.22
N ARG A 249 -9.35 27.25 0.87
CA ARG A 249 -9.99 27.09 2.19
C ARG A 249 -11.00 28.22 2.30
N ALA A 250 -12.29 27.88 2.30
CA ALA A 250 -13.26 28.68 3.02
C ALA A 250 -12.75 28.71 4.47
N VAL A 251 -12.14 29.84 4.83
CA VAL A 251 -11.85 30.20 6.21
C VAL A 251 -13.21 30.26 6.91
N THR A 252 -13.66 29.12 7.42
CA THR A 252 -14.75 29.08 8.37
C THR A 252 -14.08 28.93 9.73
N ARG A 253 -14.08 30.06 10.43
CA ARG A 253 -13.76 30.19 11.85
C ARG A 253 -14.70 29.34 12.69
#